data_AF-A0A1V5ATP7-F1
#
_entry.id   AF-A0A1V5ATP7-F1
#
_cell.length_a   1.000
_cell.length_b   1.000
_cell.length_c   1.000
_cell.angle_alpha   90.00
_cell.angle_beta   90.00
_cell.angle_gamma   90.00
#
_symmetry.space_group_name_H-M   'P 1'
#
loop_
_entity.id
_entity.type
_entity.pdbx_description
1 polymer ?
#
loop_
_entity_poly.entity_id
_entity_poly.type
_entity_poly.pdbx_seq_one_letter_code
_entity_poly.pdbx_strand_id
1 'polypeptide(L)' 'MKIRSVNGSRYLGVPKELVKKLRSDYMTVRVDDAGRLIYTPLQEVA' A
#
# COMPACT_ATOMS: atom_id res chain seq x y z
N MET A 1 0.15 12.06 2.00
CA MET A 1 0.73 10.77 2.44
C MET A 1 1.41 11.00 3.78
N LYS A 2 1.00 10.32 4.86
CA LYS A 2 1.54 10.55 6.21
C LYS A 2 2.34 9.33 6.64
N ILE A 3 3.63 9.51 6.86
CA ILE A 3 4.51 8.49 7.42
C ILE A 3 4.46 8.63 8.94
N ARG A 4 4.21 7.53 9.66
CA ARG A 4 4.27 7.50 11.12
C ARG A 4 5.25 6.41 11.56
N SER A 5 6.02 6.67 12.59
CA SER A 5 6.81 5.65 13.27
C SER A 5 6.07 5.23 14.53
N VAL A 6 5.82 3.93 14.70
CA VAL A 6 5.19 3.36 15.90
C VAL A 6 5.97 2.10 16.27
N ASN A 7 6.49 2.05 17.50
CA ASN A 7 7.27 0.91 18.02
C ASN A 7 8.43 0.47 17.08
N GLY A 8 9.16 1.43 16.52
CA GLY A 8 10.26 1.17 15.58
C GLY A 8 9.83 0.78 14.15
N SER A 9 8.54 0.55 13.93
CA SER A 9 7.98 0.25 12.61
C SER A 9 7.50 1.52 11.91
N ARG A 10 7.73 1.63 10.59
CA ARG A 10 7.25 2.76 9.77
C ARG A 10 5.96 2.37 9.06
N TYR A 11 4.92 3.17 9.29
CA TYR A 11 3.59 2.98 8.72
C TYR A 11 3.30 4.07 7.70
N LEU A 12 2.77 3.66 6.55
CA LEU A 12 2.26 4.56 5.54
C LEU A 12 0.74 4.62 5.61
N GLY A 13 0.20 5.78 5.95
CA GLY A 13 -1.25 5.97 5.96
C GLY A 13 -1.80 6.09 4.55
N VAL A 14 -2.61 5.10 4.14
CA VAL A 14 -3.37 5.12 2.88
C VAL A 14 -4.79 5.63 3.15
N PRO A 15 -5.33 6.58 2.36
CA PRO A 15 -6.70 7.06 2.53
C PRO A 15 -7.74 5.93 2.43
N LYS A 16 -8.72 5.91 3.35
CA LYS A 16 -9.78 4.89 3.41
C LYS A 16 -10.56 4.76 2.11
N GLU A 17 -10.80 5.87 1.42
CA GLU A 17 -11.51 5.88 0.13
C GLU A 17 -10.73 5.14 -0.97
N LEU A 18 -9.40 5.24 -0.97
CA LEU A 18 -8.56 4.53 -1.93
C LEU A 18 -8.60 3.03 -1.67
N VAL A 19 -8.51 2.62 -0.40
CA VAL A 19 -8.61 1.21 0.00
C VAL A 19 -9.96 0.61 -0.44
N LYS A 20 -11.08 1.33 -0.24
CA LYS A 20 -12.41 0.89 -0.68
C LYS A 20 -12.50 0.69 -2.21
N LYS A 21 -11.78 1.49 -3.01
CA LYS A 21 -11.77 1.37 -4.47
C LYS A 21 -10.91 0.20 -4.95
N LEU A 22 -9.80 -0.08 -4.26
CA LEU A 22 -8.87 -1.15 -4.63
C LEU A 22 -9.44 -2.56 -4.41
N ARG A 23 -10.44 -2.71 -3.51
CA ARG A 23 -11.16 -3.97 -3.24
C ARG A 23 -10.23 -5.19 -3.11
N SER A 24 -9.16 -5.06 -2.32
CA SER A 24 -8.16 -6.11 -2.17
C SER A 24 -7.55 -6.06 -0.78
N ASP A 25 -7.48 -7.21 -0.12
CA ASP A 25 -6.89 -7.35 1.21
C ASP A 25 -5.36 -7.47 1.14
N TYR A 26 -4.84 -7.97 0.02
CA TYR A 26 -3.41 -8.12 -0.23
C TYR A 26 -2.94 -7.30 -1.42
N MET A 27 -1.70 -6.80 -1.34
CA MET A 27 -1.08 -6.01 -2.40
C MET A 27 0.39 -6.39 -2.54
N THR A 28 0.90 -6.39 -3.77
CA THR A 28 2.35 -6.40 -4.00
C THR A 28 2.90 -4.98 -3.95
N VAL A 29 4.13 -4.84 -3.48
CA VAL A 29 4.84 -3.56 -3.40
C VAL A 29 6.13 -3.68 -4.19
N ARG A 30 6.38 -2.72 -5.09
CA ARG A 30 7.66 -2.58 -5.79
C ARG A 30 8.14 -1.14 -5.76
N VAL A 31 9.45 -0.95 -5.89
CA VAL A 31 10.07 0.37 -6.11
C VAL A 31 10.39 0.48 -7.59
N ASP A 32 9.99 1.57 -8.23
CA ASP A 32 10.39 1.86 -9.62
C ASP A 32 11.73 2.61 -9.70
N ASP A 33 12.23 2.84 -10.91
CA ASP A 33 13.51 3.49 -11.14
C ASP A 33 13.55 4.95 -10.66
N ALA A 34 12.39 5.58 -10.46
CA ALA A 34 12.25 6.92 -9.89
C ALA A 34 12.15 6.90 -8.34
N GLY A 35 12.27 5.72 -7.71
CA GLY A 35 12.16 5.55 -6.27
C GLY A 35 10.73 5.61 -5.73
N ARG A 36 9.71 5.46 -6.59
CA ARG A 36 8.30 5.48 -6.20
C ARG A 36 7.83 4.08 -5.81
N LEU A 37 7.04 4.00 -4.75
CA LEU A 37 6.38 2.75 -4.35
C LEU A 37 5.11 2.53 -5.18
N ILE A 38 5.07 1.43 -5.93
CA ILE A 38 3.92 1.00 -6.71
C ILE A 38 3.23 -0.15 -5.98
N TYR A 39 1.96 0.06 -5.62
CA TYR A 39 1.10 -0.92 -4.96
C TYR A 39 0.16 -1.53 -6.00
N THR A 40 0.21 -2.84 -6.20
CA THR A 40 -0.68 -3.55 -7.14
C THR A 40 -1.56 -4.53 -6.36
N PRO A 41 -2.89 -4.39 -6.40
CA PRO A 41 -3.83 -5.37 -5.82
C PRO A 41 -3.54 -6.78 -6.33
N LEU A 42 -3.58 -7.76 -5.43
CA LEU A 42 -3.60 -9.16 -5.81
C LEU A 42 -5.06 -9.58 -5.97
N GLN A 43 -5.45 -10.03 -7.16
CA GLN A 43 -6.71 -10.75 -7.28
C GLN A 43 -6.54 -12.08 -6.54
N GLU A 44 -7.37 -12.33 -5.52
CA GLU A 44 -7.54 -13.69 -5.01
C GLU A 44 -8.04 -14.54 -6.18
N VAL A 45 -7.25 -15.55 -6.55
CA VAL A 45 -7.73 -16.61 -7.43
C VAL A 45 -8.65 -17.45 -6.55
N ALA A 46 -9.95 -17.24 -6.70
CA ALA A 46 -10.99 -18.01 -6.02
C ALA A 46 -11.09 -19.44 -6.57
#